data_AF-A0A8H5R2X6-F1
#
_entry.id   AF-A0A8H5R2X6-F1
#
_cell.length_a   1.000
_cell.length_b   1.000
_cell.length_c   1.000
_cell.angle_alpha   90.00
_cell.angle_beta   90.00
_cell.angle_gamma   90.00
#
_symmetry.space_group_name_H-M   'P 1'
#
loop_
_entity.id
_entity.type
_entity.pdbx_description
1 polymer ?
#
loop_
_entity_poly.entity_id
_entity_poly.type
_entity_poly.pdbx_seq_one_letter_code
_entity_poly.pdbx_strand_id
1 'polypeptide(L)'
;MKFTYSALLLALCQLASSSPCKPSSSVTSSAPTSTENESASSATEKSTAISVETGSSTVYYDTTLTASKAAPTSDLSISTTLVSTSSAEPTTTLEATTDLSTTVHETTTTFGSETTSDSATLVSTTTAEASTTTSAAPEIPSNRVVNPGFEDTLVYPWESMSGTLSRTSSEVHSGSQSGFYSGNTPMSAMQGIRQFIDPSWITPGKSYKFSAWVKITNTVGCGSRTVVCGHGIGQGTTGSGGTITENGDFSLASVTCSWTQAQWEARPSVQIRSYCTGLSFFVDDAALEEVETLG
;
A
#
# COMPACT_ATOMS: atom_id res chain seq x y z
N MET A 1 -4.69 15.71 -59.05
CA MET A 1 -5.63 16.75 -58.54
C MET A 1 -5.10 17.21 -57.18
N LYS A 2 -5.12 18.51 -56.89
CA LYS A 2 -4.65 19.08 -55.61
C LYS A 2 -5.87 19.41 -54.75
N PHE A 3 -5.86 19.06 -53.47
CA PHE A 3 -6.74 19.65 -52.47
C PHE A 3 -5.94 20.17 -51.28
N THR A 4 -6.42 21.28 -50.73
CA THR A 4 -5.67 22.23 -49.91
C THR A 4 -6.05 22.20 -48.43
N TYR A 5 -5.11 22.58 -47.57
CA TYR A 5 -5.29 22.79 -46.13
C TYR A 5 -6.18 24.00 -45.79
N SER A 6 -6.87 23.93 -44.63
CA SER A 6 -7.19 25.00 -43.63
C SER A 6 -8.48 24.61 -42.87
N ALA A 7 -8.73 24.92 -41.60
CA ALA A 7 -8.00 25.59 -40.50
C ALA A 7 -8.35 24.84 -39.19
N LEU A 8 -7.49 24.68 -38.18
CA LEU A 8 -6.89 25.67 -37.26
C LEU A 8 -7.92 26.55 -36.51
N LEU A 9 -8.35 26.08 -35.34
CA LEU A 9 -9.07 26.86 -34.33
C LEU A 9 -8.35 26.72 -32.97
N LEU A 10 -7.44 27.66 -32.70
CA LEU A 10 -6.82 27.86 -31.39
C LEU A 10 -7.65 28.90 -30.62
N ALA A 11 -8.41 28.46 -29.62
CA ALA A 11 -9.10 29.36 -28.71
C ALA A 11 -8.15 29.79 -27.57
N LEU A 12 -7.81 31.08 -27.52
CA LEU A 12 -7.09 31.66 -26.39
C LEU A 12 -8.06 31.91 -25.24
N CYS A 13 -7.81 31.32 -24.08
CA CYS A 13 -8.29 31.85 -22.80
C CYS A 13 -7.09 32.43 -22.03
N GLN A 14 -7.12 33.75 -21.86
CA GLN A 14 -6.16 34.56 -21.11
C GLN A 14 -6.97 35.43 -20.13
N LEU A 15 -6.30 35.89 -19.06
CA LEU A 15 -6.75 36.90 -18.08
C LEU A 15 -7.78 36.47 -17.01
N ALA A 16 -7.26 36.19 -15.81
CA ALA A 16 -7.70 36.88 -14.59
C ALA A 16 -6.47 37.09 -13.68
N SER A 17 -6.36 38.25 -13.03
CA SER A 17 -5.18 38.68 -12.27
C SER A 17 -5.58 39.39 -10.97
N SER A 18 -4.65 39.53 -10.03
CA SER A 18 -4.76 40.20 -8.71
C SER A 18 -5.64 39.46 -7.67
N SER A 19 -5.40 39.55 -6.34
CA SER A 19 -4.39 40.29 -5.56
C SER A 19 -4.21 39.66 -4.15
N PRO A 20 -3.24 40.11 -3.30
CA PRO A 20 -2.80 39.35 -2.12
C PRO A 20 -3.62 39.58 -0.84
N CYS A 21 -3.72 38.54 0.00
CA CYS A 21 -4.22 38.65 1.37
C CYS A 21 -3.20 39.34 2.29
N LYS A 22 -3.61 40.46 2.89
CA LYS A 22 -2.83 41.23 3.87
C LYS A 22 -3.11 40.71 5.29
N PRO A 23 -2.09 40.46 6.14
CA PRO A 23 -2.31 40.23 7.56
C PRO A 23 -2.66 41.55 8.27
N SER A 24 -3.66 41.51 9.16
CA SER A 24 -4.04 42.64 9.99
C SER A 24 -3.58 42.41 11.43
N SER A 25 -2.67 43.26 11.90
CA SER A 25 -2.26 43.31 13.31
C SER A 25 -3.10 44.35 14.05
N SER A 26 -3.65 43.99 15.21
CA SER A 26 -4.14 44.96 16.19
C SER A 26 -4.02 44.41 17.61
N VAL A 27 -3.11 45.02 18.38
CA VAL A 27 -2.87 44.78 19.81
C VAL A 27 -3.54 45.91 20.61
N THR A 28 -3.76 45.72 21.93
CA THR A 28 -4.06 46.76 22.93
C THR A 28 -5.55 47.16 23.02
N SER A 29 -6.17 47.48 24.17
CA SER A 29 -6.02 47.09 25.59
C SER A 29 -7.16 47.78 26.37
N SER A 30 -7.74 47.12 27.37
CA SER A 30 -8.52 47.69 28.50
C SER A 30 -8.99 46.52 29.36
N ALA A 31 -9.01 46.49 30.68
CA ALA A 31 -8.53 47.31 31.81
C ALA A 31 -8.97 46.48 33.07
N PRO A 32 -8.49 46.76 34.30
CA PRO A 32 -8.41 45.72 35.33
C PRO A 32 -9.63 45.63 36.27
N THR A 33 -9.66 44.56 37.08
CA THR A 33 -10.35 44.56 38.37
C THR A 33 -9.43 43.95 39.42
N SER A 34 -9.27 44.68 40.52
CA SER A 34 -8.46 44.33 41.69
C SER A 34 -9.10 43.22 42.53
N THR A 35 -8.28 42.47 43.26
CA THR A 35 -8.41 42.34 44.73
C THR A 35 -7.03 41.97 45.29
N GLU A 36 -6.69 42.58 46.43
CA GLU A 36 -5.41 42.41 47.11
C GLU A 36 -5.34 41.07 47.84
N ASN A 37 -4.13 40.53 48.04
CA ASN A 37 -3.77 40.11 49.39
C ASN A 37 -2.25 40.24 49.63
N GLU A 38 -1.90 40.45 50.89
CA GLU A 38 -0.64 41.03 51.33
C GLU A 38 0.32 40.00 51.98
N SER A 39 1.58 40.40 52.18
CA SER A 39 2.61 39.78 53.04
C SER A 39 3.29 38.47 52.58
N ALA A 40 4.59 38.24 52.82
CA ALA A 40 5.69 39.15 53.18
C ALA A 40 7.07 38.47 52.99
N SER A 41 8.09 39.26 52.59
CA SER A 41 9.56 39.15 52.86
C SER A 41 10.25 37.76 52.88
N SER A 42 11.38 37.54 52.18
CA SER A 42 12.65 38.22 52.52
C SER A 42 13.85 37.89 51.58
N ALA A 43 14.77 38.86 51.51
CA ALA A 43 16.24 38.80 51.28
C ALA A 43 16.84 38.12 50.01
N THR A 44 17.56 38.84 49.13
CA THR A 44 19.05 39.11 49.08
C THR A 44 19.92 37.82 48.93
N GLU A 45 20.96 37.68 48.09
CA GLU A 45 21.97 38.55 47.43
C GLU A 45 22.37 37.98 46.02
N LYS A 46 22.63 38.78 44.97
CA LYS A 46 23.94 39.32 44.45
C LYS A 46 24.87 38.30 43.72
N SER A 47 25.63 38.82 42.73
CA SER A 47 26.78 38.20 42.01
C SER A 47 26.41 37.16 40.92
N THR A 48 27.11 37.03 39.78
CA THR A 48 28.20 37.80 39.13
C THR A 48 28.15 37.56 37.62
N ALA A 49 28.55 38.54 36.80
CA ALA A 49 28.69 38.37 35.36
C ALA A 49 30.03 37.71 34.99
N ILE A 50 30.00 36.75 34.05
CA ILE A 50 31.20 36.23 33.36
C ILE A 50 30.91 36.20 31.86
N SER A 51 31.71 36.92 31.09
CA SER A 51 31.74 36.88 29.64
C SER A 51 32.43 35.60 29.16
N VAL A 52 31.92 34.99 28.09
CA VAL A 52 32.61 33.93 27.36
C VAL A 52 32.70 34.33 25.90
N GLU A 53 33.93 34.59 25.43
CA GLU A 53 34.21 34.73 24.00
C GLU A 53 34.05 33.36 23.33
N THR A 54 33.26 33.30 22.25
CA THR A 54 33.21 32.11 21.40
C THR A 54 34.00 32.40 20.13
N GLY A 55 35.25 31.93 20.09
CA GLY A 55 36.12 32.06 18.92
C GLY A 55 35.59 31.23 17.75
N SER A 56 35.31 31.88 16.63
CA SER A 56 34.98 31.21 15.36
C SER A 56 36.23 30.55 14.77
N SER A 57 36.20 29.24 14.60
CA SER A 57 37.24 28.49 13.87
C SER A 57 36.67 27.89 12.59
N THR A 58 36.87 28.59 11.48
CA THR A 58 36.57 28.08 10.14
C THR A 58 37.64 27.10 9.70
N VAL A 59 37.34 25.80 9.71
CA VAL A 59 38.23 24.79 9.12
C VAL A 59 38.00 24.71 7.61
N TYR A 60 38.97 25.22 6.86
CA TYR A 60 39.03 25.08 5.41
C TYR A 60 39.62 23.70 5.07
N TYR A 61 38.89 22.89 4.28
CA TYR A 61 39.44 21.67 3.67
C TYR A 61 39.67 21.92 2.18
N ASP A 62 40.92 22.22 1.83
CA ASP A 62 41.36 22.32 0.44
C ASP A 62 41.58 20.90 -0.12
N THR A 63 40.76 20.49 -1.09
CA THR A 63 40.86 19.18 -1.73
C THR A 63 41.51 19.32 -3.10
N THR A 64 42.82 19.09 -3.15
CA THR A 64 43.62 19.19 -4.37
C THR A 64 43.38 18.02 -5.33
N LEU A 65 42.77 18.33 -6.47
CA LEU A 65 42.65 17.41 -7.60
C LEU A 65 44.04 17.10 -8.19
N THR A 66 44.54 15.89 -7.96
CA THR A 66 45.72 15.37 -8.67
C THR A 66 45.29 14.32 -9.69
N ALA A 67 45.23 14.72 -10.97
CA ALA A 67 45.12 13.77 -12.07
C ALA A 67 46.48 13.12 -12.33
N SER A 68 46.51 11.81 -12.57
CA SER A 68 47.68 11.13 -13.12
C SER A 68 47.26 9.98 -14.04
N LYS A 69 47.93 9.92 -15.19
CA LYS A 69 47.57 9.13 -16.37
C LYS A 69 48.77 8.26 -16.75
N ALA A 70 48.59 6.94 -16.77
CA ALA A 70 49.21 6.02 -17.75
C ALA A 70 48.73 4.57 -17.52
N ALA A 71 48.49 3.87 -18.63
CA ALA A 71 48.35 2.40 -18.74
C ALA A 71 49.75 1.80 -19.12
N PRO A 72 49.94 0.49 -19.47
CA PRO A 72 48.96 -0.56 -19.75
C PRO A 72 49.34 -2.02 -19.33
N THR A 73 48.64 -3.00 -19.91
CA THR A 73 48.99 -4.43 -20.18
C THR A 73 49.12 -5.44 -19.02
N SER A 74 48.10 -6.31 -18.90
CA SER A 74 48.15 -7.77 -19.19
C SER A 74 46.73 -8.34 -19.00
N ASP A 75 46.03 -8.79 -20.05
CA ASP A 75 46.04 -10.19 -20.53
C ASP A 75 45.80 -11.26 -19.45
N LEU A 76 44.54 -11.73 -19.32
CA LEU A 76 44.21 -13.15 -19.42
C LEU A 76 42.71 -13.39 -19.74
N SER A 77 42.40 -14.63 -20.11
CA SER A 77 41.33 -14.99 -21.04
C SER A 77 40.05 -15.59 -20.42
N ILE A 78 38.91 -15.27 -21.06
CA ILE A 78 37.83 -16.20 -21.48
C ILE A 78 37.38 -17.30 -20.49
N SER A 79 36.10 -17.25 -20.10
CA SER A 79 35.24 -18.43 -20.22
C SER A 79 33.78 -18.04 -20.42
N THR A 80 33.27 -18.26 -21.63
CA THR A 80 31.87 -18.07 -21.99
C THR A 80 31.13 -19.40 -21.84
N THR A 81 30.10 -19.47 -21.01
CA THR A 81 29.25 -20.67 -20.94
C THR A 81 27.85 -20.34 -21.44
N LEU A 82 27.64 -20.49 -22.75
CA LEU A 82 26.31 -20.53 -23.34
C LEU A 82 25.72 -21.92 -23.08
N VAL A 83 24.60 -21.99 -22.35
CA VAL A 83 23.75 -23.18 -22.31
C VAL A 83 22.46 -22.86 -23.05
N SER A 84 22.18 -23.61 -24.11
CA SER A 84 20.95 -23.53 -24.89
C SER A 84 20.50 -24.92 -25.28
N THR A 85 19.50 -25.44 -24.57
CA THR A 85 18.62 -26.58 -24.88
C THR A 85 17.41 -26.47 -23.93
N SER A 86 16.18 -26.85 -24.27
CA SER A 86 15.62 -27.37 -25.53
C SER A 86 14.18 -26.85 -25.71
N SER A 87 13.72 -26.83 -26.96
CA SER A 87 12.29 -26.71 -27.28
C SER A 87 11.51 -27.96 -26.81
N ALA A 88 10.29 -27.73 -26.32
CA ALA A 88 9.15 -28.65 -26.43
C ALA A 88 7.85 -27.83 -26.26
N GLU A 89 6.91 -28.01 -27.19
CA GLU A 89 5.57 -27.39 -27.19
C GLU A 89 4.55 -28.25 -26.39
N PRO A 90 3.33 -27.75 -26.10
CA PRO A 90 2.53 -28.25 -24.98
C PRO A 90 1.77 -29.55 -25.28
N THR A 91 1.42 -30.28 -24.22
CA THR A 91 0.44 -31.37 -24.30
C THR A 91 -0.64 -31.18 -23.24
N THR A 92 -1.86 -30.90 -23.70
CA THR A 92 -3.08 -30.93 -22.90
C THR A 92 -3.37 -32.34 -22.42
N THR A 93 -3.62 -32.54 -21.12
CA THR A 93 -4.40 -33.70 -20.65
C THR A 93 -5.41 -33.24 -19.61
N LEU A 94 -6.70 -33.39 -19.94
CA LEU A 94 -7.81 -33.32 -19.00
C LEU A 94 -7.97 -34.72 -18.40
N GLU A 95 -7.80 -34.87 -17.10
CA GLU A 95 -8.43 -35.98 -16.36
C GLU A 95 -9.22 -35.39 -15.18
N ALA A 96 -10.54 -35.41 -15.34
CA ALA A 96 -11.46 -35.25 -14.23
C ALA A 96 -11.77 -36.66 -13.70
N THR A 97 -11.17 -37.01 -12.56
CA THR A 97 -11.43 -38.30 -11.91
C THR A 97 -12.28 -38.08 -10.68
N THR A 98 -13.59 -38.24 -10.85
CA THR A 98 -14.54 -38.37 -9.75
C THR A 98 -14.38 -39.75 -9.14
N ASP A 99 -13.80 -39.85 -7.95
CA ASP A 99 -13.89 -41.07 -7.14
C ASP A 99 -14.73 -40.84 -5.89
N LEU A 100 -15.97 -41.33 -6.00
CA LEU A 100 -16.96 -41.45 -4.95
C LEU A 100 -16.61 -42.69 -4.12
N SER A 101 -16.15 -42.52 -2.88
CA SER A 101 -16.02 -43.65 -1.94
C SER A 101 -17.10 -43.56 -0.86
N THR A 102 -18.19 -44.29 -1.10
CA THR A 102 -19.29 -44.46 -0.16
C THR A 102 -18.94 -45.41 0.97
N THR A 103 -19.39 -45.05 2.17
CA THR A 103 -19.40 -45.88 3.38
C THR A 103 -20.01 -47.27 3.10
N VAL A 104 -19.31 -48.34 3.49
CA VAL A 104 -19.92 -49.66 3.72
C VAL A 104 -19.51 -50.17 5.09
N HIS A 105 -20.51 -50.65 5.84
CA HIS A 105 -20.38 -51.19 7.18
C HIS A 105 -20.13 -52.71 7.13
N GLU A 106 -19.26 -53.18 8.01
CA GLU A 106 -19.28 -54.54 8.58
C GLU A 106 -19.38 -54.30 10.13
N THR A 107 -19.91 -55.17 11.00
CA THR A 107 -19.95 -56.64 11.00
C THR A 107 -21.11 -57.18 11.85
N THR A 108 -21.84 -58.16 11.28
CA THR A 108 -22.52 -59.34 11.91
C THR A 108 -23.34 -59.22 13.21
N THR A 109 -24.63 -59.61 13.13
CA THR A 109 -25.42 -60.42 14.12
C THR A 109 -26.89 -60.50 13.64
N THR A 110 -27.66 -61.59 13.64
CA THR A 110 -27.45 -63.06 13.76
C THR A 110 -28.72 -63.78 13.20
N PHE A 111 -28.68 -65.10 12.97
CA PHE A 111 -29.74 -65.92 12.36
C PHE A 111 -31.17 -65.80 12.94
N GLY A 112 -32.15 -65.82 12.03
CA GLY A 112 -33.53 -66.24 12.23
C GLY A 112 -34.12 -66.65 10.88
N SER A 113 -34.50 -67.91 10.70
CA SER A 113 -34.94 -68.45 9.40
C SER A 113 -36.45 -68.64 9.39
N GLU A 114 -37.12 -68.18 8.32
CA GLU A 114 -38.33 -68.86 7.82
C GLU A 114 -38.60 -68.54 6.35
N THR A 115 -39.12 -69.55 5.64
CA THR A 115 -39.52 -69.54 4.22
C THR A 115 -40.69 -68.62 3.93
N THR A 116 -40.76 -68.05 2.72
CA THR A 116 -41.79 -68.37 1.69
C THR A 116 -41.52 -67.57 0.41
N SER A 117 -41.75 -68.17 -0.76
CA SER A 117 -41.69 -67.51 -2.06
C SER A 117 -42.72 -66.38 -2.17
N ASP A 118 -42.37 -65.26 -2.79
CA ASP A 118 -43.21 -64.76 -3.88
C ASP A 118 -42.50 -63.79 -4.83
N SER A 119 -42.92 -63.84 -6.10
CA SER A 119 -42.30 -63.10 -7.20
C SER A 119 -43.01 -61.76 -7.42
N ALA A 120 -42.37 -60.65 -7.04
CA ALA A 120 -42.89 -59.30 -7.27
C ALA A 120 -41.93 -58.46 -8.11
N THR A 121 -42.26 -58.26 -9.39
CA THR A 121 -41.55 -57.33 -10.28
C THR A 121 -41.90 -55.88 -9.90
N LEU A 122 -41.04 -55.24 -9.11
CA LEU A 122 -41.20 -53.83 -8.76
C LEU A 122 -40.67 -52.93 -9.89
N VAL A 123 -41.58 -52.19 -10.52
CA VAL A 123 -41.24 -51.12 -11.46
C VAL A 123 -40.83 -49.88 -10.66
N SER A 124 -39.54 -49.73 -10.41
CA SER A 124 -38.98 -48.56 -9.70
C SER A 124 -38.91 -47.35 -10.62
N THR A 125 -39.96 -46.53 -10.62
CA THR A 125 -39.98 -45.23 -11.30
C THR A 125 -39.13 -44.22 -10.53
N THR A 126 -37.85 -44.08 -10.89
CA THR A 126 -36.96 -43.07 -10.31
C THR A 126 -37.25 -41.69 -10.90
N THR A 127 -38.12 -40.92 -10.25
CA THR A 127 -38.26 -39.48 -10.51
C THR A 127 -36.98 -38.77 -10.07
N ALA A 128 -36.23 -38.21 -11.02
CA ALA A 128 -35.10 -37.36 -10.69
C ALA A 128 -35.61 -36.01 -10.15
N GLU A 129 -35.48 -35.78 -8.85
CA GLU A 129 -35.69 -34.45 -8.29
C GLU A 129 -34.63 -33.48 -8.84
N ALA A 130 -35.07 -32.36 -9.38
CA ALA A 130 -34.19 -31.32 -9.87
C ALA A 130 -33.51 -30.63 -8.68
N SER A 131 -32.25 -31.00 -8.41
CA SER A 131 -31.43 -30.36 -7.37
C SER A 131 -31.18 -28.89 -7.71
N THR A 132 -31.97 -27.99 -7.13
CA THR A 132 -31.75 -26.54 -7.21
C THR A 132 -30.49 -26.14 -6.45
N THR A 133 -29.38 -25.98 -7.17
CA THR A 133 -28.13 -25.45 -6.64
C THR A 133 -28.26 -23.94 -6.40
N THR A 134 -28.73 -23.54 -5.22
CA THR A 134 -28.76 -22.14 -4.80
C THR A 134 -27.32 -21.66 -4.59
N SER A 135 -26.73 -21.03 -5.62
CA SER A 135 -25.44 -20.36 -5.48
C SER A 135 -25.56 -19.24 -4.45
N ALA A 136 -24.87 -19.37 -3.33
CA ALA A 136 -24.74 -18.26 -2.38
C ALA A 136 -24.05 -17.06 -3.07
N ALA A 137 -24.44 -15.85 -2.69
CA ALA A 137 -23.73 -14.65 -3.10
C ALA A 137 -22.32 -14.63 -2.47
N PRO A 138 -21.29 -14.14 -3.19
CA PRO A 138 -19.95 -14.04 -2.62
C PRO A 138 -19.93 -13.09 -1.42
N GLU A 139 -19.30 -13.54 -0.33
CA GLU A 139 -19.15 -12.75 0.89
C GLU A 139 -18.11 -11.65 0.68
N ILE A 140 -18.46 -10.41 1.00
CA ILE A 140 -17.56 -9.25 0.91
C ILE A 140 -16.85 -9.09 2.25
N PRO A 141 -15.50 -9.10 2.30
CA PRO A 141 -14.79 -9.02 3.57
C PRO A 141 -14.91 -7.61 4.18
N SER A 142 -14.91 -7.54 5.51
CA SER A 142 -14.96 -6.28 6.26
C SER A 142 -13.75 -5.39 5.93
N ASN A 143 -12.54 -5.96 6.06
CA ASN A 143 -11.31 -5.39 5.52
C ASN A 143 -11.03 -5.93 4.13
N ARG A 144 -10.89 -5.05 3.15
CA ARG A 144 -10.66 -5.39 1.73
C ARG A 144 -9.18 -5.47 1.35
N VAL A 145 -8.29 -5.28 2.33
CA VAL A 145 -6.85 -5.55 2.21
C VAL A 145 -6.56 -6.97 2.67
N VAL A 146 -5.90 -7.75 1.81
CA VAL A 146 -5.41 -9.10 2.11
C VAL A 146 -4.03 -9.00 2.75
N ASN A 147 -3.71 -9.90 3.68
CA ASN A 147 -2.43 -9.91 4.40
C ASN A 147 -2.06 -8.51 4.99
N PRO A 148 -2.94 -7.92 5.83
CA PRO A 148 -2.83 -6.52 6.24
C PRO A 148 -1.65 -6.21 7.17
N GLY A 149 -1.23 -7.20 7.99
CA GLY A 149 -0.08 -7.14 8.90
C GLY A 149 1.09 -8.04 8.50
N PHE A 150 1.14 -8.52 7.25
CA PHE A 150 2.28 -9.30 6.72
C PHE A 150 2.58 -10.62 7.47
N GLU A 151 1.59 -11.17 8.18
CA GLU A 151 1.69 -12.42 8.94
C GLU A 151 1.78 -13.67 8.04
N ASP A 152 1.21 -13.64 6.83
CA ASP A 152 1.27 -14.77 5.89
C ASP A 152 2.70 -15.07 5.44
N THR A 153 2.99 -16.30 5.02
CA THR A 153 4.37 -16.72 4.64
C THR A 153 5.07 -15.83 3.59
N LEU A 154 4.29 -15.16 2.73
CA LEU A 154 4.75 -14.26 1.66
C LEU A 154 4.16 -12.86 1.85
N VAL A 155 4.77 -11.84 1.24
CA VAL A 155 4.21 -10.46 1.18
C VAL A 155 3.02 -10.33 0.22
N TYR A 156 2.72 -11.38 -0.57
CA TYR A 156 1.59 -11.38 -1.51
C TYR A 156 0.26 -11.09 -0.78
N PRO A 157 -0.69 -10.34 -1.37
CA PRO A 157 -0.67 -9.73 -2.71
C PRO A 157 -0.10 -8.30 -2.78
N TRP A 158 0.72 -7.88 -1.81
CA TRP A 158 1.44 -6.61 -1.92
C TRP A 158 2.55 -6.68 -2.97
N GLU A 159 2.64 -5.63 -3.79
CA GLU A 159 3.66 -5.42 -4.81
C GLU A 159 4.55 -4.23 -4.43
N SER A 160 5.86 -4.37 -4.60
CA SER A 160 6.80 -3.25 -4.57
C SER A 160 6.73 -2.42 -5.84
N MET A 161 6.58 -1.11 -5.69
CA MET A 161 6.83 -0.13 -6.77
C MET A 161 8.27 0.37 -6.62
N SER A 162 9.14 0.01 -7.57
CA SER A 162 10.52 0.54 -7.66
C SER A 162 11.38 0.37 -6.40
N GLY A 163 11.37 -0.82 -5.79
CA GLY A 163 12.18 -1.15 -4.61
C GLY A 163 12.02 -2.61 -4.20
N THR A 164 12.37 -2.93 -2.96
CA THR A 164 12.17 -4.25 -2.36
C THR A 164 11.14 -4.16 -1.23
N LEU A 165 10.19 -5.10 -1.20
CA LEU A 165 9.28 -5.34 -0.08
C LEU A 165 9.57 -6.73 0.50
N SER A 166 9.64 -6.82 1.82
CA SER A 166 9.96 -8.03 2.57
C SER A 166 9.16 -8.10 3.87
N ARG A 167 9.03 -9.29 4.45
CA ARG A 167 8.51 -9.47 5.82
C ARG A 167 9.65 -9.28 6.82
N THR A 168 9.33 -8.78 8.01
CA THR A 168 10.29 -8.65 9.12
C THR A 168 9.60 -8.79 10.47
N SER A 169 10.36 -9.18 11.50
CA SER A 169 9.96 -9.08 12.91
C SER A 169 10.76 -8.01 13.68
N SER A 170 11.51 -7.14 12.98
CA SER A 170 12.42 -6.17 13.60
C SER A 170 11.69 -5.01 14.27
N GLU A 171 10.59 -4.58 13.65
CA GLU A 171 9.77 -3.42 13.99
C GLU A 171 8.34 -3.80 13.58
N VAL A 172 7.43 -3.89 14.56
CA VAL A 172 6.10 -4.47 14.42
C VAL A 172 5.13 -3.59 15.22
N HIS A 173 3.97 -3.26 14.66
CA HIS A 173 2.94 -2.51 15.36
C HIS A 173 1.96 -3.46 16.08
N SER A 174 1.54 -4.54 15.41
CA SER A 174 0.77 -5.62 16.06
C SER A 174 1.13 -7.00 15.49
N GLY A 175 0.74 -8.07 16.19
CA GLY A 175 1.06 -9.43 15.75
C GLY A 175 2.54 -9.82 15.97
N SER A 176 3.16 -10.38 14.93
CA SER A 176 4.51 -10.96 14.93
C SER A 176 5.38 -10.52 13.76
N GLN A 177 4.81 -9.91 12.72
CA GLN A 177 5.48 -9.45 11.51
C GLN A 177 5.05 -8.03 11.12
N SER A 178 5.81 -7.42 10.23
CA SER A 178 5.38 -6.26 9.46
C SER A 178 5.98 -6.31 8.05
N GLY A 179 5.51 -5.42 7.17
CA GLY A 179 6.08 -5.23 5.85
C GLY A 179 7.20 -4.19 5.91
N PHE A 180 8.44 -4.57 5.58
CA PHE A 180 9.54 -3.63 5.39
C PHE A 180 9.76 -3.33 3.91
N TYR A 181 9.62 -2.06 3.54
CA TYR A 181 9.96 -1.53 2.23
C TYR A 181 11.29 -0.78 2.26
N SER A 182 12.12 -0.98 1.23
CA SER A 182 13.28 -0.13 0.95
C SER A 182 13.49 0.09 -0.54
N GLY A 183 13.76 1.33 -0.95
CA GLY A 183 14.04 1.71 -2.33
C GLY A 183 15.01 2.88 -2.43
N ASN A 184 15.80 2.85 -3.53
CA ASN A 184 16.72 3.91 -3.91
C ASN A 184 16.63 4.10 -5.43
N THR A 185 16.05 5.20 -5.88
CA THR A 185 15.62 5.43 -7.27
C THR A 185 15.92 6.85 -7.73
N PRO A 186 15.91 7.16 -9.04
CA PRO A 186 15.85 8.55 -9.50
C PRO A 186 14.59 9.25 -8.97
N MET A 187 14.65 10.55 -8.70
CA MET A 187 13.50 11.32 -8.15
C MET A 187 12.28 11.40 -9.08
N SER A 188 12.43 11.02 -10.36
CA SER A 188 11.34 10.86 -11.34
C SER A 188 10.61 9.51 -11.24
N ALA A 189 11.20 8.52 -10.56
CA ALA A 189 10.56 7.25 -10.31
C ALA A 189 9.67 7.36 -9.07
N MET A 190 8.48 6.79 -9.16
CA MET A 190 7.61 6.62 -8.00
C MET A 190 7.96 5.32 -7.30
N GLN A 191 8.08 5.38 -5.98
CA GLN A 191 8.56 4.27 -5.18
C GLN A 191 7.70 4.04 -3.92
N GLY A 192 7.66 2.80 -3.44
CA GLY A 192 6.83 2.37 -2.31
C GLY A 192 6.15 1.02 -2.56
N ILE A 193 4.94 0.83 -2.04
CA ILE A 193 4.18 -0.42 -2.18
C ILE A 193 2.73 -0.17 -2.59
N ARG A 194 2.11 -1.18 -3.21
CA ARG A 194 0.68 -1.18 -3.55
C ARG A 194 0.07 -2.55 -3.30
N GLN A 195 -1.24 -2.58 -3.11
CA GLN A 195 -2.05 -3.78 -3.25
C GLN A 195 -3.22 -3.48 -4.19
N PHE A 196 -3.44 -4.35 -5.18
CA PHE A 196 -4.66 -4.32 -5.98
C PHE A 196 -5.82 -4.90 -5.18
N ILE A 197 -6.95 -4.20 -5.16
CA ILE A 197 -8.16 -4.63 -4.47
C ILE A 197 -9.01 -5.45 -5.44
N ASP A 198 -9.64 -6.52 -4.97
CA ASP A 198 -10.58 -7.29 -5.79
C ASP A 198 -11.76 -6.37 -6.20
N PRO A 199 -12.05 -6.18 -7.50
CA PRO A 199 -13.14 -5.34 -7.95
C PRO A 199 -14.52 -5.77 -7.41
N SER A 200 -14.72 -7.06 -7.09
CA SER A 200 -15.97 -7.56 -6.52
C SER A 200 -16.24 -7.08 -5.09
N TRP A 201 -15.21 -6.62 -4.36
CA TRP A 201 -15.35 -6.15 -2.98
C TRP A 201 -15.68 -4.65 -2.87
N ILE A 202 -15.60 -3.90 -3.98
CA ILE A 202 -15.88 -2.46 -3.99
C ILE A 202 -16.86 -2.06 -5.10
N THR A 203 -17.76 -1.13 -4.76
CA THR A 203 -18.68 -0.48 -5.71
C THR A 203 -18.09 0.82 -6.26
N PRO A 204 -18.10 1.03 -7.59
CA PRO A 204 -17.74 2.32 -8.21
C PRO A 204 -18.52 3.51 -7.63
N GLY A 205 -17.85 4.64 -7.46
CA GLY A 205 -18.39 5.88 -6.86
C GLY A 205 -18.53 5.85 -5.34
N LYS A 206 -18.54 4.68 -4.70
CA LYS A 206 -18.70 4.55 -3.24
C LYS A 206 -17.41 4.91 -2.49
N SER A 207 -17.56 5.45 -1.28
CA SER A 207 -16.46 5.89 -0.43
C SER A 207 -15.94 4.78 0.49
N TYR A 208 -14.62 4.63 0.53
CA TYR A 208 -13.91 3.70 1.41
C TYR A 208 -12.80 4.44 2.14
N LYS A 209 -12.45 4.05 3.36
CA LYS A 209 -11.31 4.59 4.09
C LYS A 209 -10.16 3.60 3.98
N PHE A 210 -9.07 4.00 3.33
CA PHE A 210 -7.79 3.29 3.45
C PHE A 210 -7.02 3.84 4.64
N SER A 211 -6.45 2.97 5.46
CA SER A 211 -5.49 3.34 6.50
C SER A 211 -4.43 2.27 6.69
N ALA A 212 -3.26 2.65 7.19
CA ALA A 212 -2.21 1.73 7.61
C ALA A 212 -1.33 2.40 8.68
N TRP A 213 -0.75 1.60 9.57
CA TRP A 213 0.29 2.07 10.48
C TRP A 213 1.63 2.06 9.78
N VAL A 214 2.31 3.21 9.75
CA VAL A 214 3.56 3.38 8.99
C VAL A 214 4.63 4.02 9.86
N LYS A 215 5.81 3.39 9.92
CA LYS A 215 7.02 3.90 10.57
C LYS A 215 8.09 4.18 9.52
N ILE A 216 8.29 5.46 9.21
CA ILE A 216 9.30 5.91 8.26
C ILE A 216 10.70 5.82 8.91
N THR A 217 11.68 5.25 8.20
CA THR A 217 13.08 5.11 8.69
C THR A 217 14.13 5.75 7.80
N ASN A 218 13.82 5.98 6.52
CA ASN A 218 14.72 6.68 5.62
C ASN A 218 13.92 7.53 4.63
N THR A 219 14.31 8.80 4.48
CA THR A 219 13.79 9.71 3.45
C THR A 219 14.91 10.58 2.91
N VAL A 220 15.35 10.33 1.68
CA VAL A 220 16.32 11.16 0.97
C VAL A 220 15.65 11.76 -0.25
N GLY A 221 15.64 13.08 -0.37
CA GLY A 221 15.01 13.77 -1.50
C GLY A 221 13.48 13.61 -1.60
N CYS A 222 12.79 13.21 -0.53
CA CYS A 222 11.33 13.03 -0.53
C CYS A 222 10.58 14.37 -0.52
N GLY A 223 9.75 14.63 -1.53
CA GLY A 223 8.85 15.79 -1.55
C GLY A 223 7.66 15.62 -0.61
N SER A 224 6.93 14.52 -0.72
CA SER A 224 5.76 14.20 0.13
C SER A 224 5.61 12.68 0.29
N ARG A 225 5.39 12.20 1.52
CA ARG A 225 5.19 10.78 1.84
C ARG A 225 3.70 10.56 2.00
N THR A 226 3.11 9.68 1.20
CA THR A 226 1.65 9.63 1.05
C THR A 226 1.08 8.22 1.04
N VAL A 227 -0.10 8.08 1.65
CA VAL A 227 -1.02 6.98 1.34
C VAL A 227 -2.00 7.50 0.28
N VAL A 228 -2.20 6.75 -0.79
CA VAL A 228 -3.11 7.13 -1.87
C VAL A 228 -3.92 5.93 -2.34
N CYS A 229 -5.05 6.23 -2.95
CA CYS A 229 -5.77 5.28 -3.78
C CYS A 229 -5.34 5.51 -5.23
N GLY A 230 -5.18 4.42 -5.96
CA GLY A 230 -4.72 4.43 -7.34
C GLY A 230 -5.47 3.39 -8.16
N HIS A 231 -5.11 3.29 -9.43
CA HIS A 231 -5.67 2.29 -10.34
C HIS A 231 -4.66 1.91 -11.43
N GLY A 232 -4.72 0.66 -11.86
CA GLY A 232 -3.85 0.10 -12.89
C GLY A 232 -2.40 -0.01 -12.49
N ILE A 233 -1.58 -0.41 -13.46
CA ILE A 233 -0.12 -0.58 -13.27
C ILE A 233 0.66 0.73 -13.30
N GLY A 234 0.05 1.81 -13.80
CA GLY A 234 0.66 3.12 -14.01
C GLY A 234 0.63 4.03 -12.77
N GLN A 235 1.07 5.29 -12.95
CA GLN A 235 1.24 6.22 -11.83
C GLN A 235 -0.06 6.91 -11.35
N GLY A 236 -1.23 6.54 -11.91
CA GLY A 236 -2.52 7.18 -11.64
C GLY A 236 -2.85 7.28 -10.15
N THR A 237 -3.12 8.50 -9.69
CA THR A 237 -3.81 8.80 -8.43
C THR A 237 -5.31 8.92 -8.69
N THR A 238 -6.15 8.43 -7.78
CA THR A 238 -7.41 9.14 -7.49
C THR A 238 -7.05 10.43 -6.75
N GLY A 239 -7.73 11.55 -7.03
CA GLY A 239 -7.30 12.91 -6.67
C GLY A 239 -7.22 13.29 -5.18
N SER A 240 -7.04 12.34 -4.26
CA SER A 240 -6.82 12.58 -2.83
C SER A 240 -5.76 11.64 -2.29
N GLY A 241 -4.87 12.17 -1.45
CA GLY A 241 -3.81 11.45 -0.77
C GLY A 241 -3.71 11.89 0.67
N GLY A 242 -3.54 10.94 1.58
CA GLY A 242 -3.26 11.17 2.98
C GLY A 242 -1.75 11.35 3.19
N THR A 243 -1.37 12.22 4.12
CA THR A 243 0.03 12.41 4.52
C THR A 243 0.44 11.39 5.57
N ILE A 244 1.67 10.90 5.48
CA ILE A 244 2.28 10.06 6.53
C ILE A 244 3.04 10.98 7.48
N THR A 245 2.83 10.83 8.79
CA THR A 245 3.52 11.62 9.81
C THR A 245 4.87 10.96 10.16
N GLU A 246 5.94 11.75 10.12
CA GLU A 246 7.29 11.27 10.45
C GLU A 246 7.64 11.73 11.88
N ASN A 247 7.24 10.93 12.87
CA ASN A 247 7.46 11.17 14.31
C ASN A 247 8.52 10.24 14.93
N GLY A 248 9.20 9.42 14.11
CA GLY A 248 10.19 8.43 14.54
C GLY A 248 9.60 7.08 14.98
N ASP A 249 8.27 6.93 14.95
CA ASP A 249 7.58 5.70 15.33
C ASP A 249 6.45 5.37 14.33
N PHE A 250 5.64 4.35 14.62
CA PHE A 250 4.43 4.08 13.84
C PHE A 250 3.43 5.24 13.98
N SER A 251 2.89 5.71 12.85
CA SER A 251 1.78 6.65 12.79
C SER A 251 0.68 6.13 11.86
N LEU A 252 -0.58 6.35 12.24
CA LEU A 252 -1.72 5.97 11.41
C LEU A 252 -1.88 6.95 10.25
N ALA A 253 -1.49 6.54 9.06
CA ALA A 253 -1.78 7.26 7.83
C ALA A 253 -3.14 6.82 7.28
N SER A 254 -3.96 7.75 6.76
CA SER A 254 -5.25 7.40 6.15
C SER A 254 -5.70 8.35 5.05
N VAL A 255 -6.54 7.85 4.14
CA VAL A 255 -7.14 8.58 3.01
C VAL A 255 -8.51 8.00 2.67
N THR A 256 -9.46 8.86 2.27
CA THR A 256 -10.75 8.42 1.74
C THR A 256 -10.63 8.19 0.22
N CYS A 257 -10.96 6.98 -0.21
CA CYS A 257 -10.94 6.50 -1.57
C CYS A 257 -12.35 6.48 -2.17
N SER A 258 -12.44 6.86 -3.44
CA SER A 258 -13.57 6.51 -4.31
C SER A 258 -13.02 6.36 -5.73
N TRP A 259 -13.48 5.33 -6.44
CA TRP A 259 -13.03 5.00 -7.79
C TRP A 259 -14.20 5.15 -8.76
N THR A 260 -14.01 5.89 -9.85
CA THR A 260 -15.00 5.92 -10.94
C THR A 260 -15.06 4.56 -11.65
N GLN A 261 -16.12 4.32 -12.45
CA GLN A 261 -16.26 3.09 -13.24
C GLN A 261 -14.98 2.74 -14.03
N ALA A 262 -14.42 3.72 -14.75
CA ALA A 262 -13.19 3.52 -15.53
C ALA A 262 -11.94 3.23 -14.67
N GLN A 263 -11.89 3.71 -13.42
CA GLN A 263 -10.80 3.43 -12.49
C GLN A 263 -10.93 2.06 -11.83
N TRP A 264 -12.15 1.62 -11.59
CA TRP A 264 -12.49 0.28 -11.12
C TRP A 264 -12.16 -0.77 -12.20
N GLU A 265 -12.56 -0.53 -13.46
CA GLU A 265 -12.19 -1.36 -14.62
C GLU A 265 -10.68 -1.40 -14.85
N ALA A 266 -9.97 -0.31 -14.54
CA ALA A 266 -8.51 -0.25 -14.61
C ALA A 266 -7.78 -1.01 -13.48
N ARG A 267 -8.48 -1.79 -12.63
CA ARG A 267 -8.00 -2.44 -11.39
C ARG A 267 -7.71 -1.42 -10.26
N PRO A 268 -8.59 -1.30 -9.24
CA PRO A 268 -8.39 -0.40 -8.11
C PRO A 268 -7.21 -0.86 -7.22
N SER A 269 -6.56 0.07 -6.53
CA SER A 269 -5.46 -0.24 -5.61
C SER A 269 -5.33 0.76 -4.47
N VAL A 270 -4.81 0.29 -3.34
CA VAL A 270 -4.33 1.12 -2.22
C VAL A 270 -2.80 1.12 -2.21
N GLN A 271 -2.18 2.25 -1.89
CA GLN A 271 -0.76 2.44 -2.09
C GLN A 271 -0.13 3.30 -0.99
N ILE A 272 1.10 2.97 -0.61
CA ILE A 272 1.96 3.77 0.28
C ILE A 272 3.19 4.15 -0.54
N ARG A 273 3.30 5.42 -0.94
CA ARG A 273 4.22 5.84 -1.99
C ARG A 273 4.74 7.27 -1.87
N SER A 274 5.85 7.52 -2.53
CA SER A 274 6.46 8.84 -2.66
C SER A 274 7.29 8.97 -3.93
N TYR A 275 7.62 10.20 -4.29
CA TYR A 275 8.75 10.54 -5.14
C TYR A 275 9.90 10.97 -4.23
N CYS A 276 10.94 10.13 -4.14
CA CYS A 276 12.18 10.43 -3.44
C CYS A 276 13.36 9.85 -4.20
N THR A 277 14.58 10.21 -3.79
CA THR A 277 15.76 9.44 -4.16
C THR A 277 15.93 8.20 -3.28
N GLY A 278 15.68 8.30 -1.98
CA GLY A 278 15.68 7.15 -1.04
C GLY A 278 14.42 7.14 -0.17
N LEU A 279 13.84 5.97 0.02
CA LEU A 279 12.69 5.75 0.91
C LEU A 279 12.83 4.39 1.62
N SER A 280 12.61 4.34 2.92
CA SER A 280 12.40 3.09 3.65
C SER A 280 11.42 3.27 4.79
N PHE A 281 10.58 2.27 5.01
CA PHE A 281 9.54 2.29 6.04
C PHE A 281 9.09 0.88 6.41
N PHE A 282 8.57 0.74 7.63
CA PHE A 282 7.73 -0.39 8.02
C PHE A 282 6.26 -0.01 7.84
N VAL A 283 5.45 -0.97 7.43
CA VAL A 283 3.99 -0.89 7.30
C VAL A 283 3.35 -2.07 8.01
N ASP A 284 2.23 -1.81 8.68
CA ASP A 284 1.48 -2.80 9.41
C ASP A 284 -0.01 -2.44 9.48
N ASP A 285 -0.85 -3.39 9.89
CA ASP A 285 -2.27 -3.23 10.19
C ASP A 285 -3.06 -2.40 9.15
N ALA A 286 -2.87 -2.73 7.87
CA ALA A 286 -3.53 -2.05 6.77
C ALA A 286 -5.02 -2.39 6.66
N ALA A 287 -5.88 -1.39 6.48
CA ALA A 287 -7.33 -1.56 6.39
C ALA A 287 -7.92 -0.79 5.19
N LEU A 288 -8.86 -1.41 4.47
CA LEU A 288 -9.74 -0.75 3.52
C LEU A 288 -11.20 -1.08 3.85
N GLU A 289 -11.86 -0.13 4.49
CA GLU A 289 -13.20 -0.27 5.05
C GLU A 289 -14.19 0.64 4.32
N GLU A 290 -15.47 0.29 4.32
CA GLU A 290 -16.52 1.15 3.75
C GLU A 290 -16.79 2.36 4.67
N VAL A 291 -16.96 3.55 4.10
CA VAL A 291 -17.39 4.73 4.89
C VAL A 291 -18.91 4.78 4.88
N GLU A 292 -19.54 4.56 6.03
CA GLU A 292 -20.96 4.79 6.22
C GLU A 292 -21.28 6.27 5.97
N THR A 293 -21.95 6.56 4.85
CA THR A 293 -22.59 7.85 4.63
C THR A 293 -23.87 7.90 5.44
N LEU A 294 -23.89 8.71 6.51
CA LEU A 294 -25.12 9.10 7.18
C LEU A 294 -26.07 9.74 6.14
N GLY A 295 -27.19 9.08 5.88
CA GLY A 295 -28.24 9.52 4.95
C GLY A 295 -29.26 10.48 5.57
#